data_AF-A0A4R3J3D0-F1
#
_entry.id   AF-A0A4R3J3D0-F1
#
_cell.length_a   1.000
_cell.length_b   1.000
_cell.length_c   1.000
_cell.angle_alpha   90.00
_cell.angle_beta   90.00
_cell.angle_gamma   90.00
#
_symmetry.space_group_name_H-M   'P 1'
#
loop_
_entity.id
_entity.type
_entity.pdbx_description
1 polymer ?
#
loop_
_entity_poly.entity_id
_entity_poly.type
_entity_poly.pdbx_seq_one_letter_code
_entity_poly.pdbx_strand_id
1 'polypeptide(L)'
;MDVSLNKPFMALLAALMLAACGGTFNGGSGSGSAQRSTVERGQVLPFGEVGILCGVPDKELGQAIAKHPDNGRGYVLYDSRPGSTAPHSFFVTGFKDRCARQVTGALVLFGSPSMHEQLRYGLPAKSQPVSATDDAYEALKSRICGAARGAPCGSRIDRMENSTVFVTIYGNFTSNPTWLELLLHDGALVAQGMKGR
;
A
#
# COMPACT_ATOMS: atom_id res chain seq x y z
N MET A 1 -68.09 55.49 26.67
CA MET A 1 -67.70 54.14 26.23
C MET A 1 -66.62 53.70 27.21
N ASP A 2 -67.10 53.09 28.28
CA ASP A 2 -66.43 52.80 29.55
C ASP A 2 -65.24 51.84 29.40
N VAL A 3 -64.07 52.16 29.97
CA VAL A 3 -63.51 51.78 31.29
C VAL A 3 -62.98 50.34 31.38
N SER A 4 -61.76 50.22 31.94
CA SER A 4 -61.23 49.17 32.85
C SER A 4 -59.93 48.55 32.31
N LEU A 5 -58.71 48.81 32.80
CA LEU A 5 -58.15 48.98 34.16
C LEU A 5 -58.18 47.71 35.03
N ASN A 6 -57.11 46.90 34.98
CA ASN A 6 -56.64 45.98 36.04
C ASN A 6 -55.45 45.16 35.49
N LYS A 7 -54.38 44.80 36.18
CA LYS A 7 -53.74 45.12 37.47
C LYS A 7 -52.40 44.33 37.43
N PRO A 8 -51.32 44.82 38.06
CA PRO A 8 -50.08 44.07 38.22
C PRO A 8 -50.18 43.14 39.45
N PHE A 9 -49.73 41.89 39.36
CA PHE A 9 -49.60 41.00 40.51
C PHE A 9 -48.31 40.19 40.45
N MET A 10 -47.46 40.45 41.46
CA MET A 10 -46.64 39.51 42.24
C MET A 10 -46.04 38.29 41.53
N ALA A 11 -44.72 38.21 41.37
CA ALA A 11 -43.71 37.86 42.39
C ALA A 11 -43.43 36.35 42.49
N LEU A 12 -42.13 36.07 42.60
CA LEU A 12 -41.51 35.08 43.49
C LEU A 12 -41.05 33.72 42.92
N LEU A 13 -39.79 33.39 43.27
CA LEU A 13 -39.08 32.10 43.30
C LEU A 13 -38.62 31.49 41.96
N ALA A 14 -37.49 30.79 41.83
CA ALA A 14 -36.28 30.50 42.61
C ALA A 14 -35.46 29.46 41.81
N ALA A 15 -34.22 29.17 42.25
CA ALA A 15 -33.28 28.12 41.79
C ALA A 15 -32.51 28.47 40.50
N LEU A 16 -31.22 28.82 40.51
CA LEU A 16 -30.00 28.29 41.14
C LEU A 16 -29.56 26.90 40.62
N MET A 17 -28.36 26.91 40.00
CA MET A 17 -27.45 25.81 39.66
C MET A 17 -27.76 24.95 38.41
N LEU A 18 -27.09 25.28 37.29
CA LEU A 18 -26.75 24.28 36.28
C LEU A 18 -25.29 23.83 36.43
N ALA A 19 -25.17 22.51 36.45
CA ALA A 19 -24.01 21.68 36.61
C ALA A 19 -22.87 21.95 35.61
N ALA A 20 -21.66 21.66 36.09
CA ALA A 20 -20.41 21.65 35.34
C ALA A 20 -20.46 20.66 34.15
N CYS A 21 -20.12 21.15 32.96
CA CYS A 21 -19.74 20.29 31.83
C CYS A 21 -18.34 19.71 32.07
N GLY A 22 -18.27 18.47 32.54
CA GLY A 22 -17.05 17.67 32.50
C GLY A 22 -16.73 17.31 31.05
N GLY A 23 -15.69 17.92 30.48
CA GLY A 23 -15.17 17.59 29.17
C GLY A 23 -14.34 16.31 29.23
N THR A 24 -14.94 15.17 28.89
CA THR A 24 -14.22 13.95 28.55
C THR A 24 -13.84 13.98 27.06
N PHE A 25 -12.58 14.28 26.78
CA PHE A 25 -11.97 14.03 25.48
C PHE A 25 -11.79 12.53 25.31
N ASN A 26 -12.82 11.84 24.80
CA ASN A 26 -12.69 10.46 24.37
C ASN A 26 -11.99 10.45 23.00
N GLY A 27 -10.72 10.08 23.01
CA GLY A 27 -9.88 9.97 21.82
C GLY A 27 -10.54 9.07 20.78
N GLY A 28 -10.67 9.60 19.57
CA GLY A 28 -11.14 8.85 18.40
C GLY A 28 -10.24 7.64 18.16
N SER A 29 -10.71 6.45 18.53
CA SER A 29 -10.25 5.21 17.95
C SER A 29 -10.72 5.20 16.51
N GLY A 30 -9.80 5.50 15.58
CA GLY A 30 -10.02 5.29 14.17
C GLY A 30 -10.48 3.86 13.95
N SER A 31 -11.67 3.70 13.39
CA SER A 31 -12.20 2.42 12.92
C SER A 31 -11.35 1.96 11.73
N GLY A 32 -10.20 1.36 12.03
CA GLY A 32 -9.50 0.52 11.07
C GLY A 32 -10.23 -0.82 11.06
N SER A 33 -11.02 -1.08 10.02
CA SER A 33 -11.50 -2.44 9.78
C SER A 33 -10.28 -3.36 9.79
N ALA A 34 -10.27 -4.36 10.67
CA ALA A 34 -9.22 -5.35 10.67
C ALA A 34 -9.18 -5.98 9.28
N GLN A 35 -8.07 -5.80 8.57
CA GLN A 35 -7.89 -6.40 7.25
C GLN A 35 -8.06 -7.91 7.39
N ARG A 36 -8.91 -8.50 6.56
CA ARG A 36 -9.18 -9.94 6.57
C ARG A 36 -8.40 -10.60 5.44
N SER A 37 -7.97 -11.84 5.68
CA SER A 37 -7.41 -12.66 4.61
C SER A 37 -8.42 -12.84 3.48
N THR A 38 -7.94 -12.74 2.24
CA THR A 38 -8.71 -13.11 1.04
C THR A 38 -8.31 -14.49 0.53
N VAL A 39 -7.25 -15.07 1.09
CA VAL A 39 -6.74 -16.41 0.75
C VAL A 39 -6.55 -17.27 1.98
N GLU A 40 -6.66 -18.57 1.78
CA GLU A 40 -6.34 -19.57 2.79
C GLU A 40 -4.85 -19.89 2.81
N ARG A 41 -4.37 -20.38 3.95
CA ARG A 41 -2.98 -20.82 4.08
C ARG A 41 -2.73 -22.01 3.14
N GLY A 42 -1.68 -21.92 2.34
CA GLY A 42 -1.29 -22.98 1.41
C GLY A 42 -2.10 -23.00 0.11
N GLN A 43 -3.09 -22.11 -0.04
CA GLN A 43 -3.75 -21.89 -1.33
C GLN A 43 -2.71 -21.47 -2.36
N VAL A 44 -2.82 -21.95 -3.60
CA VAL A 44 -2.04 -21.45 -4.74
C VAL A 44 -2.96 -20.61 -5.61
N LEU A 45 -2.55 -19.38 -5.93
CA LEU A 45 -3.35 -18.47 -6.74
C LEU A 45 -3.09 -18.66 -8.23
N PRO A 46 -4.07 -18.37 -9.09
CA PRO A 46 -3.81 -18.11 -10.50
C PRO A 46 -2.74 -17.03 -10.70
N PHE A 47 -1.92 -17.17 -11.73
CA PHE A 47 -0.94 -16.13 -12.08
C PHE A 47 -1.64 -14.81 -12.42
N GLY A 48 -1.12 -13.70 -11.90
CA GLY A 48 -1.72 -12.37 -12.07
C GLY A 48 -2.60 -11.91 -10.90
N GLU A 49 -2.95 -12.81 -9.98
CA GLU A 49 -3.73 -12.46 -8.79
C GLU A 49 -2.84 -12.13 -7.59
N VAL A 50 -3.35 -11.23 -6.73
CA VAL A 50 -2.71 -10.85 -5.46
C VAL A 50 -3.67 -11.15 -4.32
N GLY A 51 -3.31 -12.11 -3.49
CA GLY A 51 -4.03 -12.47 -2.28
C GLY A 51 -3.55 -11.72 -1.04
N ILE A 52 -4.40 -11.63 -0.03
CA ILE A 52 -4.06 -11.09 1.30
C ILE A 52 -4.09 -12.24 2.30
N LEU A 53 -2.97 -12.49 2.96
CA LEU A 53 -2.82 -13.54 3.98
C LEU A 53 -2.42 -12.91 5.31
N CYS A 54 -3.36 -12.89 6.27
CA CYS A 54 -3.16 -12.33 7.59
C CYS A 54 -2.92 -13.43 8.65
N GLY A 55 -2.25 -13.08 9.75
CA GLY A 55 -2.13 -13.95 10.92
C GLY A 55 -1.20 -15.16 10.76
N VAL A 56 -0.37 -15.18 9.70
CA VAL A 56 0.64 -16.22 9.48
C VAL A 56 2.01 -15.68 9.90
N PRO A 57 2.73 -16.35 10.81
CA PRO A 57 4.10 -15.97 11.17
C PRO A 57 5.05 -16.06 9.98
N ASP A 58 5.99 -15.12 9.87
CA ASP A 58 6.97 -15.06 8.77
C ASP A 58 7.74 -16.37 8.54
N LYS A 59 8.07 -17.11 9.61
CA LYS A 59 8.75 -18.42 9.54
C LYS A 59 7.95 -19.50 8.79
N GLU A 60 6.65 -19.31 8.60
CA GLU A 60 5.75 -20.23 7.90
C GLU A 60 5.51 -19.81 6.44
N LEU A 61 6.05 -18.66 6.01
CA LEU A 61 5.94 -18.16 4.63
C LEU A 61 7.02 -18.73 3.69
N GLY A 62 8.07 -19.33 4.25
CA GLY A 62 9.22 -19.86 3.52
C GLY A 62 10.51 -19.13 3.85
N GLN A 63 11.45 -19.09 2.90
CA GLN A 63 12.74 -18.43 3.09
C GLN A 63 12.64 -16.95 2.69
N ALA A 64 13.14 -16.05 3.54
CA ALA A 64 13.35 -14.66 3.14
C ALA A 64 14.48 -14.60 2.10
N ILE A 65 14.16 -14.14 0.89
CA ILE A 65 15.10 -14.11 -0.24
C ILE A 65 15.52 -12.69 -0.65
N ALA A 66 14.72 -11.68 -0.29
CA ALA A 66 15.07 -10.28 -0.52
C ALA A 66 14.39 -9.37 0.51
N LYS A 67 14.95 -8.17 0.69
CA LYS A 67 14.42 -7.13 1.57
C LYS A 67 14.55 -5.78 0.87
N HIS A 68 13.62 -4.87 1.13
CA HIS A 68 13.68 -3.51 0.64
C HIS A 68 13.10 -2.50 1.63
N PRO A 69 13.79 -1.39 1.95
CA PRO A 69 15.20 -1.16 1.64
C PRO A 69 16.10 -2.18 2.34
N ASP A 70 17.32 -2.39 1.84
CA ASP A 70 18.27 -3.39 2.36
C ASP A 70 18.50 -3.21 3.87
N ASN A 71 18.57 -1.95 4.30
CA ASN A 71 18.75 -1.54 5.69
C ASN A 71 17.44 -1.00 6.29
N GLY A 72 17.21 -1.25 7.58
CA GLY A 72 16.06 -0.70 8.30
C GLY A 72 14.79 -1.55 8.20
N ARG A 73 13.62 -0.91 8.31
CA ARG A 73 12.31 -1.56 8.20
C ARG A 73 11.76 -1.38 6.79
N GLY A 74 11.07 -2.38 6.27
CA GLY A 74 10.47 -2.30 4.95
C GLY A 74 9.80 -3.60 4.53
N TYR A 75 9.78 -3.85 3.23
CA TYR A 75 9.24 -5.05 2.63
C TYR A 75 10.23 -6.20 2.70
N VAL A 76 9.71 -7.41 2.91
CA VAL A 76 10.49 -8.65 2.83
C VAL A 76 9.80 -9.58 1.86
N LEU A 77 10.55 -10.12 0.91
CA LEU A 77 10.09 -11.12 -0.04
C LEU A 77 10.48 -12.51 0.47
N TYR A 78 9.48 -13.38 0.56
CA TYR A 78 9.61 -14.77 0.93
C TYR A 78 9.29 -15.67 -0.25
N ASP A 79 10.05 -16.76 -0.35
CA ASP A 79 9.88 -17.84 -1.32
C ASP A 79 9.48 -19.12 -0.56
N SER A 80 8.31 -19.67 -0.91
CA SER A 80 7.79 -20.90 -0.27
C SER A 80 8.49 -22.19 -0.71
N ARG A 81 9.23 -22.15 -1.83
CA ARG A 81 9.98 -23.29 -2.37
C ARG A 81 11.29 -22.84 -3.05
N PRO A 82 12.28 -22.35 -2.26
CA PRO A 82 13.53 -21.83 -2.79
C PRO A 82 14.26 -22.85 -3.67
N GLY A 83 14.77 -22.38 -4.81
CA GLY A 83 15.49 -23.21 -5.79
C GLY A 83 14.57 -23.94 -6.79
N SER A 84 13.25 -23.85 -6.64
CA SER A 84 12.29 -24.33 -7.63
C SER A 84 12.17 -23.35 -8.79
N THR A 85 12.18 -23.86 -10.03
CA THR A 85 11.84 -23.09 -11.24
C THR A 85 10.37 -23.24 -11.64
N ALA A 86 9.63 -24.16 -11.01
CA ALA A 86 8.19 -24.32 -11.22
C ALA A 86 7.41 -23.24 -10.47
N PRO A 87 6.26 -22.76 -10.99
CA PRO A 87 5.43 -21.77 -10.30
C PRO A 87 5.01 -22.21 -8.89
N HIS A 88 5.13 -21.30 -7.93
CA HIS A 88 4.77 -21.51 -6.53
C HIS A 88 4.47 -20.16 -5.84
N SER A 89 4.05 -20.23 -4.58
CA SER A 89 3.67 -19.04 -3.82
C SER A 89 4.90 -18.25 -3.38
N PHE A 90 4.86 -16.95 -3.59
CA PHE A 90 5.74 -15.96 -2.98
C PHE A 90 4.92 -15.05 -2.08
N PHE A 91 5.55 -14.51 -1.06
CA PHE A 91 4.91 -13.62 -0.11
C PHE A 91 5.71 -12.34 0.07
N VAL A 92 5.02 -11.20 0.09
CA VAL A 92 5.62 -9.92 0.48
C VAL A 92 5.01 -9.49 1.81
N THR A 93 5.85 -9.22 2.82
CA THR A 93 5.43 -8.63 4.11
C THR A 93 5.90 -7.17 4.21
N GLY A 94 5.66 -6.50 5.34
CA GLY A 94 6.02 -5.09 5.56
C GLY A 94 4.86 -4.10 5.34
N PHE A 95 3.65 -4.60 5.07
CA PHE A 95 2.46 -3.78 4.89
C PHE A 95 1.93 -3.22 6.22
N LYS A 96 1.31 -2.03 6.16
CA LYS A 96 0.69 -1.35 7.33
C LYS A 96 -0.43 -2.18 7.96
N ASP A 97 -1.13 -2.97 7.17
CA ASP A 97 -2.19 -3.87 7.65
C ASP A 97 -1.66 -5.17 8.28
N ARG A 98 -0.34 -5.38 8.28
CA ARG A 98 0.35 -6.55 8.84
C ARG A 98 -0.06 -7.87 8.18
N CYS A 99 -0.60 -7.82 6.96
CA CYS A 99 -0.95 -8.99 6.18
C CYS A 99 0.03 -9.15 5.02
N ALA A 100 0.49 -10.37 4.79
CA ALA A 100 1.31 -10.69 3.63
C ALA A 100 0.48 -10.54 2.34
N ARG A 101 1.14 -10.11 1.27
CA ARG A 101 0.60 -10.22 -0.08
C ARG A 101 1.14 -11.48 -0.72
N GLN A 102 0.24 -12.36 -1.11
CA GLN A 102 0.58 -13.61 -1.77
C GLN A 102 0.44 -13.45 -3.28
N VAL A 103 1.42 -13.96 -4.02
CA VAL A 103 1.40 -14.07 -5.48
C VAL A 103 1.90 -15.45 -5.89
N THR A 104 1.53 -15.90 -7.08
CA THR A 104 2.09 -17.11 -7.69
C THR A 104 3.03 -16.71 -8.83
N GLY A 105 4.21 -17.31 -8.90
CA GLY A 105 5.17 -17.10 -9.99
C GLY A 105 6.28 -18.14 -9.98
N ALA A 106 7.12 -18.13 -11.00
CA ALA A 106 8.36 -18.91 -11.05
C ALA A 106 9.56 -18.10 -10.51
N LEU A 107 9.50 -16.77 -10.59
CA LEU A 107 10.52 -15.86 -10.08
C LEU A 107 9.87 -14.54 -9.67
N VAL A 108 10.25 -14.00 -8.52
CA VAL A 108 9.83 -12.68 -8.05
C VAL A 108 11.05 -11.84 -7.65
N LEU A 109 11.09 -10.60 -8.12
CA LEU A 109 12.21 -9.69 -7.88
C LEU A 109 11.73 -8.34 -7.38
N PHE A 110 12.52 -7.70 -6.53
CA PHE A 110 12.40 -6.28 -6.25
C PHE A 110 13.15 -5.46 -7.30
N GLY A 111 12.53 -4.38 -7.77
CA GLY A 111 13.09 -3.39 -8.69
C GLY A 111 13.10 -2.01 -8.05
N SER A 112 14.23 -1.31 -8.15
CA SER A 112 14.38 0.04 -7.59
C SER A 112 13.72 1.12 -8.47
N PRO A 113 13.26 2.22 -7.87
CA PRO A 113 12.90 3.44 -8.60
C PRO A 113 13.98 3.92 -9.58
N SER A 114 15.26 3.90 -9.19
CA SER A 114 16.36 4.33 -10.09
C SER A 114 16.49 3.43 -11.32
N MET A 115 16.33 2.11 -11.17
CA MET A 115 16.35 1.18 -12.31
C MET A 115 15.15 1.41 -13.22
N HIS A 116 13.96 1.62 -12.63
CA HIS A 116 12.77 1.95 -13.41
C HIS A 116 12.96 3.21 -14.26
N GLU A 117 13.49 4.29 -13.69
CA GLU A 117 13.73 5.54 -14.44
C GLU A 117 14.79 5.38 -15.53
N GLN A 118 15.85 4.62 -15.29
CA GLN A 118 16.86 4.31 -16.31
C GLN A 118 16.25 3.61 -17.53
N LEU A 119 15.33 2.67 -17.30
CA LEU A 119 14.62 1.98 -18.37
C LEU A 119 13.58 2.87 -19.05
N ARG A 120 12.84 3.67 -18.27
CA ARG A 120 11.70 4.46 -18.74
C ARG A 120 12.10 5.75 -19.46
N TYR A 121 13.23 6.36 -19.09
CA TYR A 121 13.70 7.61 -19.69
C TYR A 121 15.01 7.46 -20.48
N GLY A 122 15.64 6.29 -20.42
CA GLY A 122 16.81 5.96 -21.24
C GLY A 122 16.44 5.57 -22.67
N LEU A 123 17.44 5.11 -23.43
CA LEU A 123 17.28 4.63 -24.82
C LEU A 123 16.13 3.60 -25.02
N PRO A 124 15.80 2.71 -24.06
CA PRO A 124 14.68 1.76 -24.19
C PRO A 124 13.27 2.36 -24.05
N ALA A 125 13.13 3.65 -23.74
CA ALA A 125 11.85 4.29 -23.38
C ALA A 125 10.73 4.12 -24.41
N LYS A 126 11.08 4.05 -25.70
CA LYS A 126 10.10 4.11 -26.81
C LYS A 126 9.38 2.78 -27.08
N SER A 127 9.83 1.67 -26.50
CA SER A 127 9.32 0.34 -26.84
C SER A 127 8.37 -0.27 -25.80
N GLN A 128 8.14 0.39 -24.66
CA GLN A 128 7.30 -0.16 -23.60
C GLN A 128 5.98 0.60 -23.43
N PRO A 129 4.83 -0.09 -23.56
CA PRO A 129 3.53 0.48 -23.23
C PRO A 129 3.52 1.06 -21.81
N VAL A 130 2.76 2.14 -21.62
CA VAL A 130 2.51 2.70 -20.28
C VAL A 130 1.55 1.78 -19.54
N SER A 131 1.87 1.44 -18.30
CA SER A 131 1.02 0.64 -17.39
C SER A 131 0.42 1.48 -16.25
N ALA A 132 -0.56 0.90 -15.55
CA ALA A 132 -1.11 1.50 -14.32
C ALA A 132 -0.04 1.70 -13.23
N THR A 133 0.98 0.83 -13.17
CA THR A 133 2.13 0.99 -12.28
C THR A 133 3.02 2.16 -12.69
N ASP A 134 3.20 2.42 -14.00
CA ASP A 134 3.93 3.58 -14.50
C ASP A 134 3.20 4.88 -14.12
N ASP A 135 1.88 4.93 -14.31
CA ASP A 135 1.06 6.10 -13.94
C ASP A 135 1.12 6.41 -12.43
N ALA A 136 1.00 5.37 -11.61
CA ALA A 136 1.11 5.50 -10.16
C ALA A 136 2.51 5.94 -9.72
N TYR A 137 3.56 5.43 -10.39
CA TYR A 137 4.94 5.86 -10.16
C TYR A 137 5.13 7.34 -10.49
N GLU A 138 4.67 7.80 -11.65
CA GLU A 138 4.74 9.21 -12.05
C GLU A 138 4.05 10.12 -11.03
N ALA A 139 2.90 9.71 -10.50
CA ALA A 139 2.17 10.46 -9.47
C ALA A 139 2.94 10.54 -8.14
N LEU A 140 3.54 9.43 -7.69
CA LEU A 140 4.39 9.41 -6.49
C LEU A 140 5.66 10.24 -6.68
N LYS A 141 6.35 10.08 -7.82
CA LYS A 141 7.56 10.81 -8.18
C LYS A 141 7.30 12.32 -8.23
N SER A 142 6.19 12.76 -8.84
CA SER A 142 5.82 14.17 -8.85
C SER A 142 5.66 14.72 -7.42
N ARG A 143 5.03 13.96 -6.53
CA ARG A 143 4.83 14.37 -5.12
C ARG A 143 6.13 14.41 -4.31
N ILE A 144 6.98 13.39 -4.46
CA ILE A 144 8.18 13.19 -3.62
C ILE A 144 9.37 13.99 -4.16
N CYS A 145 9.54 13.98 -5.48
CA CYS A 145 10.67 14.61 -6.16
C CYS A 145 10.34 16.02 -6.64
N GLY A 146 9.07 16.32 -6.96
CA GLY A 146 8.68 17.56 -7.65
C GLY A 146 8.98 17.53 -9.15
N ALA A 147 9.29 16.35 -9.70
CA ALA A 147 9.62 16.20 -11.12
C ALA A 147 8.35 16.20 -11.98
N ALA A 148 8.43 16.85 -13.15
CA ALA A 148 7.38 16.77 -14.16
C ALA A 148 7.23 15.32 -14.67
N ARG A 149 6.06 15.02 -15.24
CA ARG A 149 5.80 13.72 -15.85
C ARG A 149 6.82 13.44 -16.97
N GLY A 150 7.40 12.25 -16.98
CA GLY A 150 8.43 11.86 -17.95
C GLY A 150 9.83 12.44 -17.72
N ALA A 151 10.04 13.25 -16.68
CA ALA A 151 11.36 13.72 -16.26
C ALA A 151 11.87 12.90 -15.06
N PRO A 152 13.18 12.60 -14.96
CA PRO A 152 13.72 11.83 -13.85
C PRO A 152 13.57 12.57 -12.50
N CYS A 153 13.51 11.82 -11.40
CA CYS A 153 13.48 12.36 -10.04
C CYS A 153 14.75 13.15 -9.69
N GLY A 154 15.88 12.84 -10.35
CA GLY A 154 17.15 13.52 -10.15
C GLY A 154 17.75 13.25 -8.76
N SER A 155 18.28 14.28 -8.11
CA SER A 155 18.99 14.18 -6.82
C SER A 155 18.12 13.74 -5.64
N ARG A 156 16.81 13.58 -5.83
CA ARG A 156 15.87 13.12 -4.80
C ARG A 156 15.53 11.63 -4.92
N ILE A 157 16.14 10.90 -5.86
CA ILE A 157 15.80 9.49 -6.14
C ILE A 157 15.91 8.62 -4.88
N ASP A 158 16.90 8.85 -4.03
CA ASP A 158 17.07 8.12 -2.76
C ASP A 158 15.83 8.20 -1.85
N ARG A 159 15.05 9.29 -1.91
CA ARG A 159 13.79 9.40 -1.13
C ARG A 159 12.74 8.41 -1.64
N MET A 160 12.68 8.22 -2.96
CA MET A 160 11.84 7.19 -3.57
C MET A 160 12.35 5.81 -3.15
N GLU A 161 13.65 5.55 -3.28
CA GLU A 161 14.24 4.22 -2.99
C GLU A 161 14.11 3.78 -1.53
N ASN A 162 13.93 4.70 -0.59
CA ASN A 162 13.74 4.35 0.81
C ASN A 162 12.30 3.87 1.14
N SER A 163 11.34 4.18 0.28
CA SER A 163 9.91 4.02 0.58
C SER A 163 9.13 3.29 -0.51
N THR A 164 9.73 3.10 -1.69
CA THR A 164 9.05 2.70 -2.91
C THR A 164 9.82 1.61 -3.63
N VAL A 165 9.13 0.53 -4.00
CA VAL A 165 9.73 -0.61 -4.69
C VAL A 165 8.75 -1.20 -5.70
N PHE A 166 9.27 -1.62 -6.84
CA PHE A 166 8.54 -2.45 -7.78
C PHE A 166 8.71 -3.91 -7.40
N VAL A 167 7.64 -4.70 -7.48
CA VAL A 167 7.72 -6.16 -7.41
C VAL A 167 7.37 -6.70 -8.77
N THR A 168 8.32 -7.39 -9.40
CA THR A 168 8.13 -8.00 -10.72
C THR A 168 7.97 -9.50 -10.54
N ILE A 169 6.86 -10.05 -11.03
CA ILE A 169 6.50 -11.47 -10.91
C ILE A 169 6.46 -12.08 -12.31
N TYR A 170 7.36 -13.04 -12.54
CA TYR A 170 7.43 -13.82 -13.77
C TYR A 170 6.70 -15.14 -13.59
N GLY A 171 5.76 -15.44 -14.50
CA GLY A 171 4.95 -16.65 -14.44
C GLY A 171 5.73 -17.92 -14.82
N ASN A 172 6.78 -17.78 -15.61
CA ASN A 172 7.62 -18.90 -16.07
C ASN A 172 9.10 -18.56 -15.91
N PHE A 173 9.96 -19.57 -15.85
CA PHE A 173 11.40 -19.35 -15.74
C PHE A 173 12.06 -18.99 -17.09
N THR A 174 11.56 -19.56 -18.20
CA THR A 174 12.23 -19.46 -19.52
C THR A 174 11.72 -18.30 -20.37
N SER A 175 10.40 -18.16 -20.54
CA SER A 175 9.79 -17.16 -21.42
C SER A 175 8.65 -16.44 -20.72
N ASN A 176 8.71 -15.11 -20.71
CA ASN A 176 7.74 -14.24 -20.05
C ASN A 176 7.30 -13.14 -21.02
N PRO A 177 6.43 -13.45 -21.99
CA PRO A 177 5.88 -12.42 -22.88
C PRO A 177 5.08 -11.39 -22.10
N THR A 178 4.51 -11.80 -20.97
CA THR A 178 3.85 -10.95 -19.99
C THR A 178 4.36 -11.26 -18.58
N TRP A 179 4.30 -10.26 -17.71
CA TRP A 179 4.63 -10.38 -16.28
C TRP A 179 3.68 -9.50 -15.46
N LEU A 180 3.48 -9.84 -14.19
CA LEU A 180 2.76 -8.98 -13.25
C LEU A 180 3.76 -8.02 -12.61
N GLU A 181 3.40 -6.75 -12.55
CA GLU A 181 4.16 -5.73 -11.83
C GLU A 181 3.29 -5.13 -10.73
N LEU A 182 3.85 -5.03 -9.52
CA LEU A 182 3.26 -4.33 -8.39
C LEU A 182 4.12 -3.11 -8.08
N LEU A 183 3.49 -2.01 -7.69
CA LEU A 183 4.17 -0.86 -7.10
C LEU A 183 3.78 -0.78 -5.63
N LEU A 184 4.78 -0.86 -4.76
CA LEU A 184 4.61 -0.75 -3.32
C LEU A 184 5.19 0.58 -2.85
N HIS A 185 4.49 1.24 -1.94
CA HIS A 185 4.93 2.47 -1.32
C HIS A 185 4.42 2.60 0.12
N ASP A 186 5.30 2.96 1.06
CA ASP A 186 4.97 3.24 2.47
C ASP A 186 4.06 2.18 3.13
N GLY A 187 4.40 0.90 2.95
CA GLY A 187 3.65 -0.22 3.51
C GLY A 187 2.28 -0.47 2.86
N ALA A 188 2.06 0.03 1.64
CA ALA A 188 0.84 -0.22 0.85
C ALA A 188 1.16 -0.74 -0.56
N LEU A 189 0.22 -1.48 -1.14
CA LEU A 189 0.18 -1.76 -2.58
C LEU A 189 -0.55 -0.60 -3.25
N VAL A 190 0.14 0.22 -4.03
CA VAL A 190 -0.45 1.43 -4.62
C VAL A 190 -0.99 1.20 -6.03
N ALA A 191 -0.38 0.28 -6.78
CA ALA A 191 -0.84 -0.11 -8.10
C ALA A 191 -0.36 -1.52 -8.44
N GLN A 192 -1.07 -2.16 -9.36
CA GLN A 192 -0.67 -3.41 -9.96
C GLN A 192 -1.11 -3.44 -11.42
N GLY A 193 -0.43 -4.22 -12.25
CA GLY A 193 -0.84 -4.42 -13.63
C GLY A 193 -0.01 -5.47 -14.36
N MET A 194 -0.63 -6.09 -15.35
CA MET A 194 0.09 -6.92 -16.32
C MET A 194 0.88 -6.03 -17.26
N LYS A 195 2.14 -6.36 -17.47
CA LYS A 195 3.02 -5.78 -18.49
C LYS A 195 3.41 -6.85 -19.49
N GLY A 196 3.85 -6.40 -20.65
CA GLY A 196 4.32 -7.27 -21.72
C GLY A 196 5.13 -6.48 -22.74
N ARG A 197 5.79 -7.20 -23.63
CA ARG A 197 6.43 -6.62 -24.82
C ARG A 197 5.48 -6.62 -26.01
#